data_AF-A0A4V1IT03-F1
#
_entry.id   AF-A0A4V1IT03-F1
#
_cell.length_a   1.000
_cell.length_b   1.000
_cell.length_c   1.000
_cell.angle_alpha   90.00
_cell.angle_beta   90.00
_cell.angle_gamma   90.00
#
_symmetry.space_group_name_H-M   'P 1'
#
loop_
_entity.id
_entity.type
_entity.pdbx_description
1 polymer ?
#
loop_
_entity_poly.entity_id
_entity_poly.type
_entity_poly.pdbx_seq_one_letter_code
_entity_poly.pdbx_strand_id
1 'polypeptide(L)'
;IETYHGYVESGRDALILIEATLQGFLPTVMRRLRDHERALIRSGSIFIYNEPRSRIKRWTDGRAWSPSRVLTTFLVYRELDRKLPRPRNADFQEDGLIKKSFSVVLQGVPIHLISYYKKHDVITGYLMRPSHDTQLSHIQISPELH
;
A
#
# COMPACT_ATOMS: atom_id res chain seq x y z
N ILE A 1 -5.82 -11.40 -2.47
CA ILE A 1 -5.57 -11.25 -1.00
C ILE A 1 -5.28 -9.80 -0.73
N GLU A 2 -6.17 -9.11 -0.02
CA GLU A 2 -5.96 -7.77 0.54
C GLU A 2 -5.52 -7.95 2.02
N THR A 3 -4.53 -7.18 2.48
CA THR A 3 -4.02 -7.26 3.85
C THR A 3 -4.89 -6.46 4.81
N TYR A 4 -5.29 -5.25 4.41
CA TYR A 4 -6.11 -4.34 5.20
C TYR A 4 -6.85 -3.37 4.27
N HIS A 5 -7.93 -2.77 4.77
CA HIS A 5 -8.67 -1.73 4.05
C HIS A 5 -8.76 -0.45 4.88
N GLY A 6 -8.08 0.61 4.45
CA GLY A 6 -8.07 1.89 5.14
C GLY A 6 -7.04 2.87 4.56
N TYR A 7 -6.59 3.84 5.36
CA TYR A 7 -5.64 4.86 4.93
C TYR A 7 -4.36 4.88 5.77
N VAL A 8 -3.23 4.60 5.14
CA VAL A 8 -1.91 4.74 5.75
C VAL A 8 -1.48 6.19 5.59
N GLU A 9 -1.61 7.03 6.61
CA GLU A 9 -1.17 8.43 6.52
C GLU A 9 0.36 8.53 6.72
N SER A 10 0.85 7.87 7.76
CA SER A 10 2.19 8.04 8.32
C SER A 10 3.01 6.75 8.33
N GLY A 11 4.33 6.87 8.58
CA GLY A 11 5.18 5.71 8.84
C GLY A 11 4.68 4.87 10.02
N ARG A 12 4.16 5.49 11.08
CA ARG A 12 3.57 4.77 12.22
C ARG A 12 2.38 3.90 11.81
N ASP A 13 1.50 4.41 10.95
CA ASP A 13 0.37 3.63 10.41
C ASP A 13 0.87 2.41 9.62
N ALA A 14 1.94 2.57 8.84
CA ALA A 14 2.55 1.47 8.09
C ALA A 14 3.16 0.42 9.03
N LEU A 15 3.87 0.84 10.07
CA LEU A 15 4.50 -0.05 11.04
C LEU A 15 3.48 -0.85 11.86
N ILE A 16 2.35 -0.24 12.25
CA ILE A 16 1.24 -0.95 12.91
C ILE A 16 0.75 -2.11 12.04
N LEU A 17 0.52 -1.87 10.75
CA LEU A 17 0.05 -2.92 9.84
C LEU A 17 1.10 -4.01 9.60
N ILE A 18 2.37 -3.65 9.49
CA ILE A 18 3.47 -4.62 9.35
C ILE A 18 3.56 -5.49 10.59
N GLU A 19 3.57 -4.90 11.78
CA GLU A 19 3.58 -5.63 13.05
C GLU A 19 2.36 -6.56 13.16
N ALA A 20 1.16 -6.08 12.82
CA ALA A 20 -0.05 -6.90 12.80
C ALA A 20 0.07 -8.14 11.89
N THR A 21 0.78 -8.02 10.75
CA THR A 21 1.05 -9.17 9.88
C THR A 21 2.09 -10.14 10.46
N LEU A 22 3.09 -9.63 11.18
CA LEU A 22 4.11 -10.45 11.85
C LEU A 22 3.50 -11.27 12.99
N GLN A 23 2.56 -10.67 13.73
CA GLN A 23 1.81 -11.32 14.82
C GLN A 23 0.69 -12.23 14.32
N GLY A 24 0.42 -12.26 13.00
CA GLY A 24 -0.59 -13.12 12.40
C GLY A 24 -2.03 -12.60 12.50
N PHE A 25 -2.24 -11.37 12.99
CA PHE A 25 -3.55 -10.73 13.03
C PHE A 25 -4.06 -10.34 11.64
N LEU A 26 -3.16 -9.96 10.74
CA LEU A 26 -3.50 -9.60 9.36
C LEU A 26 -2.83 -10.54 8.35
N PRO A 27 -3.50 -10.83 7.21
CA PRO A 27 -2.92 -11.71 6.20
C PRO A 27 -1.78 -11.02 5.43
N THR A 28 -0.72 -11.79 5.16
CA THR A 28 0.40 -11.35 4.29
C THR A 28 0.19 -11.87 2.86
N VAL A 29 0.57 -11.09 1.86
CA VAL A 29 0.61 -11.54 0.47
C VAL A 29 1.81 -12.47 0.25
N MET A 30 1.51 -13.73 -0.11
CA MET A 30 2.49 -14.82 -0.24
C MET A 30 2.80 -15.20 -1.69
N ARG A 31 2.20 -14.52 -2.67
CA ARG A 31 2.42 -14.74 -4.11
C ARG A 31 1.95 -13.52 -4.90
N ARG A 32 2.34 -13.43 -6.17
CA ARG A 32 1.77 -12.43 -7.10
C ARG A 32 0.25 -12.55 -7.17
N LEU A 33 -0.41 -11.39 -7.25
CA LEU A 33 -1.84 -11.31 -7.50
C LEU A 33 -2.19 -11.89 -8.88
N ARG A 34 -3.31 -12.62 -8.95
CA ARG A 34 -3.95 -13.07 -10.20
C ARG A 34 -4.73 -11.92 -10.83
N ASP A 35 -5.12 -12.05 -12.10
CA ASP A 35 -5.88 -11.01 -12.82
C ASP A 35 -7.14 -10.57 -12.09
N HIS A 36 -7.96 -11.51 -11.62
CA HIS A 36 -9.18 -11.18 -10.87
C HIS A 36 -8.86 -10.46 -9.55
N GLU A 37 -7.77 -10.80 -8.86
CA GLU A 37 -7.37 -10.12 -7.62
C GLU A 37 -6.87 -8.70 -7.90
N ARG A 38 -6.16 -8.49 -9.02
CA ARG A 38 -5.74 -7.16 -9.46
C ARG A 38 -6.95 -6.27 -9.78
N ALA A 39 -7.98 -6.85 -10.40
CA ALA A 39 -9.21 -6.13 -10.72
C ALA A 39 -9.98 -5.63 -9.48
N LEU A 40 -9.75 -6.25 -8.30
CA LEU A 40 -10.38 -5.86 -7.04
C LEU A 40 -9.63 -4.72 -6.32
N ILE A 41 -8.44 -4.31 -6.77
CA ILE A 41 -7.69 -3.19 -6.16
C ILE A 41 -8.51 -1.91 -6.27
N ARG A 42 -8.80 -1.30 -5.12
CA ARG A 42 -9.61 -0.09 -4.99
C ARG A 42 -8.99 0.90 -3.99
N SER A 43 -9.63 2.05 -3.86
CA SER A 43 -9.31 2.99 -2.79
C SER A 43 -9.46 2.30 -1.43
N GLY A 44 -8.49 2.48 -0.55
CA GLY A 44 -8.40 1.80 0.74
C GLY A 44 -7.59 0.50 0.72
N SER A 45 -7.38 -0.13 -0.45
CA SER A 45 -6.68 -1.41 -0.52
C SER A 45 -5.23 -1.31 -0.05
N ILE A 46 -4.82 -2.17 0.88
CA ILE A 46 -3.45 -2.26 1.40
C ILE A 46 -2.95 -3.69 1.32
N PHE A 47 -1.70 -3.86 0.89
CA PHE A 47 -1.02 -5.14 0.71
C PHE A 47 0.34 -5.10 1.38
N ILE A 48 0.65 -6.12 2.17
CA ILE A 48 1.98 -6.31 2.77
C ILE A 48 2.58 -7.62 2.28
N TYR A 49 3.85 -7.61 1.90
CA TYR A 49 4.59 -8.81 1.51
C TYR A 49 6.06 -8.71 1.90
N ASN A 50 6.72 -9.86 2.03
CA ASN A 50 8.17 -9.95 2.09
C ASN A 50 8.72 -10.72 0.88
N GLU A 51 9.93 -10.38 0.45
CA GLU A 51 10.52 -10.98 -0.76
C GLU A 51 10.71 -12.50 -0.69
N PRO A 52 11.28 -13.09 0.38
CA PRO A 52 11.59 -14.53 0.41
C PRO A 52 10.35 -15.41 0.28
N ARG A 53 9.25 -15.07 0.98
CA ARG A 53 8.01 -15.87 0.93
C ARG A 53 7.20 -15.60 -0.33
N SER A 54 7.09 -14.33 -0.76
CA SER A 54 6.21 -13.97 -1.87
C SER A 54 6.84 -14.11 -3.26
N ARG A 55 8.17 -14.09 -3.34
CA ARG A 55 8.96 -13.96 -4.58
C ARG A 55 8.63 -12.70 -5.39
N ILE A 56 8.02 -11.70 -4.76
CA ILE A 56 7.70 -10.41 -5.37
C ILE A 56 8.84 -9.43 -5.09
N LYS A 57 9.67 -9.14 -6.08
CA LYS A 57 10.69 -8.06 -5.99
C LYS A 57 10.14 -6.68 -6.37
N ARG A 58 9.09 -6.67 -7.18
CA ARG A 58 8.42 -5.46 -7.68
C ARG A 58 6.93 -5.73 -7.73
N TRP A 59 6.18 -4.84 -7.09
CA TRP A 59 4.73 -4.88 -7.11
C TRP A 59 4.18 -4.50 -8.49
N THR A 60 3.25 -5.32 -9.00
CA THR A 60 2.66 -5.16 -10.34
C THR A 60 1.14 -5.30 -10.23
N ASP A 61 0.43 -4.20 -10.47
CA ASP A 61 -1.03 -4.09 -10.35
C ASP A 61 -1.74 -3.96 -11.70
N GLY A 62 -1.00 -3.87 -12.81
CA GLY A 62 -1.56 -3.74 -14.16
C GLY A 62 -2.10 -2.35 -14.50
N ARG A 63 -1.84 -1.33 -13.68
CA ARG A 63 -2.24 0.07 -13.90
C ARG A 63 -1.06 0.91 -14.39
N ALA A 64 -1.36 2.02 -15.08
CA ALA A 64 -0.36 2.99 -15.52
C ALA A 64 -0.13 4.03 -14.41
N TRP A 65 1.13 4.27 -14.06
CA TRP A 65 1.52 5.13 -12.94
C TRP A 65 2.49 6.21 -13.40
N SER A 66 2.36 7.40 -12.82
CA SER A 66 3.37 8.44 -12.93
C SER A 66 4.72 7.97 -12.37
N PRO A 67 5.84 8.65 -12.69
CA PRO A 67 7.08 8.50 -11.94
C PRO A 67 6.85 8.72 -10.44
N SER A 68 7.67 8.08 -9.61
CA SER A 68 7.59 8.23 -8.15
C SER A 68 7.95 9.64 -7.71
N ARG A 69 7.31 10.08 -6.63
CA ARG A 69 7.69 11.24 -5.83
C ARG A 69 7.94 10.80 -4.40
N VAL A 70 9.00 11.31 -3.77
CA VAL A 70 9.27 11.06 -2.36
C VAL A 70 8.35 11.95 -1.53
N LEU A 71 7.62 11.36 -0.59
CA LEU A 71 6.84 12.05 0.43
C LEU A 71 7.23 11.48 1.79
N THR A 72 8.13 12.18 2.47
CA THR A 72 8.71 11.73 3.75
C THR A 72 9.33 10.34 3.59
N THR A 73 8.69 9.29 4.11
CA THR A 73 9.15 7.88 4.05
C THR A 73 8.49 7.07 2.93
N PHE A 74 7.58 7.67 2.15
CA PHE A 74 6.84 6.98 1.10
C PHE A 74 7.35 7.36 -0.30
N LEU A 75 7.25 6.41 -1.23
CA LEU A 75 7.18 6.72 -2.64
C LEU A 75 5.71 6.80 -3.06
N VAL A 76 5.34 7.89 -3.73
CA VAL A 76 3.98 8.19 -4.16
C VAL A 76 3.90 8.16 -5.67
N TYR A 77 2.83 7.55 -6.20
CA TYR A 77 2.52 7.45 -7.61
C TYR A 77 1.06 7.88 -7.84
N ARG A 78 0.78 8.56 -8.95
CA ARG A 78 -0.58 8.90 -9.38
C ARG A 78 -0.96 8.08 -10.62
N GLU A 79 -2.19 7.59 -10.66
CA GLU A 79 -2.70 6.85 -11.80
C GLU A 79 -2.81 7.75 -13.04
N LEU A 80 -2.40 7.22 -14.19
CA LEU A 80 -2.46 7.88 -15.49
C LEU A 80 -3.66 7.39 -16.30
N ASP A 81 -4.20 8.25 -17.16
CA ASP A 81 -5.33 7.89 -18.03
C ASP A 81 -4.91 6.87 -19.10
N ARG A 82 -5.53 5.68 -19.08
CA ARG A 82 -5.22 4.59 -20.01
C ARG A 82 -5.94 4.71 -21.36
N LYS A 83 -6.89 5.64 -21.53
CA LYS A 83 -7.54 5.90 -22.81
C LYS A 83 -6.57 6.45 -23.84
N LEU A 84 -5.45 7.02 -23.40
CA LEU A 84 -4.40 7.49 -24.27
C LEU A 84 -3.48 6.31 -24.66
N PRO A 85 -3.14 6.14 -25.95
CA PRO A 85 -2.27 5.04 -26.39
C PRO A 85 -0.86 5.10 -25.77
N ARG A 86 -0.41 6.30 -25.36
CA ARG A 86 0.83 6.55 -24.62
C ARG A 86 0.63 7.74 -23.67
N PRO A 87 0.12 7.52 -22.44
CA PRO A 87 -0.06 8.62 -21.50
C PRO A 87 1.29 9.20 -21.10
N ARG A 88 1.39 10.53 -21.14
CA ARG A 88 2.54 11.27 -20.61
C ARG A 88 2.39 11.43 -19.10
N ASN A 89 3.47 11.86 -18.45
CA ASN A 89 3.50 12.07 -17.00
C ASN A 89 2.50 13.13 -16.48
N ALA A 90 1.92 13.95 -17.36
CA ALA A 90 0.91 14.96 -17.02
C ALA A 90 -0.53 14.48 -17.26
N ASP A 91 -0.72 13.34 -17.94
CA ASP A 91 -2.04 12.84 -18.33
C ASP A 91 -2.62 11.99 -17.17
N PHE A 92 -2.92 12.66 -16.05
CA PHE A 92 -3.48 12.02 -14.86
C PHE A 92 -4.92 11.58 -15.08
N GLN A 93 -5.26 10.39 -14.59
CA GLN A 93 -6.64 9.93 -14.51
C GLN A 93 -7.44 10.85 -13.59
N GLU A 94 -8.57 11.37 -14.08
CA GLU A 94 -9.51 12.12 -13.24
C GLU A 94 -10.08 11.19 -12.16
N ASP A 95 -10.05 11.67 -10.91
CA ASP A 95 -10.36 10.87 -9.71
C ASP A 95 -9.62 9.51 -9.65
N GLY A 96 -8.40 9.47 -10.19
CA GLY A 96 -7.55 8.28 -10.23
C GLY A 96 -6.99 7.90 -8.86
N LEU A 97 -6.53 6.65 -8.76
CA LEU A 97 -5.87 6.18 -7.55
C LEU A 97 -4.52 6.86 -7.33
N ILE A 98 -4.18 7.00 -6.05
CA ILE A 98 -2.85 7.30 -5.58
C ILE A 98 -2.31 6.02 -4.93
N LYS A 99 -1.13 5.59 -5.35
CA LYS A 99 -0.40 4.48 -4.74
C LYS A 99 0.73 5.02 -3.87
N LYS A 100 0.84 4.54 -2.64
CA LYS A 100 1.98 4.75 -1.76
C LYS A 100 2.69 3.44 -1.48
N SER A 101 4.01 3.42 -1.61
CA SER A 101 4.84 2.31 -1.14
C SER A 101 5.74 2.74 0.01
N PHE A 102 5.86 1.85 0.98
CA PHE A 102 6.74 1.94 2.14
C PHE A 102 7.50 0.64 2.29
N SER A 103 8.72 0.68 2.81
CA SER A 103 9.53 -0.53 3.00
C SER A 103 10.42 -0.40 4.22
N VAL A 104 10.59 -1.50 4.93
CA VAL A 104 11.49 -1.66 6.07
C VAL A 104 12.26 -2.95 5.89
N VAL A 105 13.42 -3.06 6.54
CA VAL A 105 14.24 -4.27 6.52
C VAL A 105 14.22 -4.87 7.92
N LEU A 106 13.67 -6.07 8.05
CA LEU A 106 13.66 -6.82 9.31
C LEU A 106 14.58 -8.02 9.17
N GLN A 107 15.63 -8.09 9.99
CA GLN A 107 16.60 -9.20 9.96
C GLN A 107 17.18 -9.47 8.56
N GLY A 108 17.48 -8.40 7.80
CA GLY A 108 17.98 -8.49 6.44
C GLY A 108 16.93 -8.82 5.37
N VAL A 109 15.66 -9.02 5.76
CA VAL A 109 14.55 -9.30 4.84
C VAL A 109 13.74 -8.02 4.59
N PRO A 110 13.62 -7.57 3.33
CA PRO A 110 12.76 -6.43 3.01
C PRO A 110 11.28 -6.83 3.12
N ILE A 111 10.54 -6.02 3.87
CA ILE A 111 9.09 -6.06 4.00
C ILE A 111 8.54 -4.81 3.31
N HIS A 112 7.60 -5.02 2.39
CA HIS A 112 7.02 -3.97 1.58
C HIS A 112 5.54 -3.81 1.91
N LEU A 113 5.10 -2.57 2.03
CA LEU A 113 3.70 -2.17 2.09
C LEU A 113 3.35 -1.38 0.83
N ILE A 114 2.25 -1.75 0.19
CA ILE A 114 1.63 -1.02 -0.93
C ILE A 114 0.23 -0.61 -0.50
N SER A 115 -0.09 0.67 -0.61
CA SER A 115 -1.40 1.21 -0.27
C SER A 115 -1.98 2.02 -1.43
N TYR A 116 -3.29 1.96 -1.58
CA TYR A 116 -4.06 2.64 -2.62
C TYR A 116 -5.13 3.51 -1.98
N TYR A 117 -5.30 4.73 -2.46
CA TYR A 117 -6.39 5.59 -2.01
C TYR A 117 -6.76 6.61 -3.08
N LYS A 118 -8.00 7.10 -3.04
CA LYS A 118 -8.42 8.31 -3.74
C LYS A 118 -8.32 9.51 -2.80
N LYS A 119 -7.98 10.67 -3.35
CA LYS A 119 -7.90 11.92 -2.58
C LYS A 119 -9.25 12.26 -1.93
N HIS A 120 -10.35 12.04 -2.63
CA HIS A 120 -11.70 12.31 -2.15
C HIS A 120 -12.05 11.50 -0.89
N ASP A 121 -11.76 10.19 -0.90
CA ASP A 121 -12.09 9.28 0.22
C ASP A 121 -11.29 9.60 1.50
N VAL A 122 -10.11 10.21 1.36
CA VAL A 122 -9.35 10.70 2.50
C VAL A 122 -9.94 12.01 3.03
N ILE A 123 -10.27 12.96 2.15
CA ILE A 123 -10.82 14.27 2.56
C ILE A 123 -12.19 14.12 3.23
N THR A 124 -13.01 13.19 2.76
CA THR A 124 -14.33 12.90 3.33
C THR A 124 -14.27 12.07 4.61
N GLY A 125 -13.09 11.57 5.00
CA GLY A 125 -12.93 10.71 6.18
C GLY A 125 -13.48 9.30 6.02
N TYR A 126 -13.74 8.85 4.78
CA TYR A 126 -14.28 7.51 4.50
C TYR A 126 -13.29 6.38 4.83
N LEU A 127 -11.98 6.66 4.79
CA LEU A 127 -10.94 5.66 5.06
C LEU A 127 -10.34 5.82 6.46
N MET A 128 -10.54 4.80 7.30
CA MET A 128 -9.99 4.74 8.66
C MET A 128 -8.47 4.52 8.64
N ARG A 129 -7.76 5.20 9.54
CA ARG A 129 -6.32 5.03 9.74
C ARG A 129 -6.02 3.87 10.70
N PRO A 130 -4.99 3.05 10.47
CA PRO A 130 -4.60 1.98 11.39
C PRO A 130 -4.36 2.43 12.83
N SER A 131 -3.77 3.62 13.02
CA SER A 131 -3.57 4.21 14.36
C SER A 131 -4.86 4.58 15.10
N HIS A 132 -6.00 4.67 14.40
CA HIS A 132 -7.31 5.00 14.95
C HIS A 132 -8.28 3.82 14.92
N ASP A 133 -7.87 2.68 14.33
CA ASP A 133 -8.65 1.45 14.36
C ASP A 133 -8.47 0.79 15.74
N THR A 134 -9.55 0.66 16.51
CA THR A 134 -9.53 0.06 17.84
C THR A 134 -8.97 -1.37 17.88
N GLN A 135 -9.05 -2.10 16.76
CA GLN A 135 -8.51 -3.45 16.63
C GLN A 135 -6.99 -3.47 16.43
N LEU A 136 -6.38 -2.36 16.02
CA LEU A 136 -4.96 -2.29 15.67
C LEU A 136 -4.19 -1.22 16.45
N SER A 137 -4.87 -0.22 17.00
CA SER A 137 -4.26 0.94 17.66
C SER A 137 -3.46 0.57 18.91
N HIS A 138 -3.73 -0.60 19.48
CA HIS A 138 -3.06 -1.15 20.66
C HIS A 138 -1.79 -1.96 20.31
N ILE A 139 -1.53 -2.21 19.02
CA ILE A 139 -0.35 -2.95 18.59
C ILE A 139 0.91 -2.19 18.95
N GLN A 140 1.80 -2.84 19.70
CA GLN A 140 3.12 -2.33 20.05
C GLN A 140 4.10 -2.65 18.92
N ILE A 141 4.66 -1.62 18.31
CA ILE A 141 5.65 -1.75 17.23
C ILE A 141 6.97 -2.23 17.85
N SER A 142 7.52 -3.32 17.33
CA SER A 142 8.78 -3.86 17.83
C SER A 142 9.97 -2.93 17.52
N PRO A 143 10.96 -2.77 18.42
CA PRO A 143 12.14 -1.93 18.21
C PRO A 143 12.90 -2.19 16.92
N GLU A 144 12.88 -3.42 16.42
CA GLU A 144 13.54 -3.86 15.20
C GLU A 144 12.92 -3.29 13.91
N LEU A 145 11.74 -2.66 14.02
CA LEU A 145 11.05 -1.98 12.91
C LEU A 145 11.29 -0.46 12.89
N HIS A 146 12.06 0.08 13.84
CA HIS A 146 12.39 1.51 13.95
C HIS A 146 13.65 1.92 13.18
#